data_AF-A0A077M7L0-F1
#
_entry.id   AF-A0A077M7L0-F1
#
_cell.length_a   1.000
_cell.length_b   1.000
_cell.length_c   1.000
_cell.angle_alpha   90.00
_cell.angle_beta   90.00
_cell.angle_gamma   90.00
#
_symmetry.space_group_name_H-M   'P 1'
#
loop_
_entity.id
_entity.type
_entity.pdbx_description
1 polymer ?
#
loop_
_entity_poly.entity_id
_entity_poly.type
_entity_poly.pdbx_seq_one_letter_code
_entity_poly.pdbx_strand_id
1 'polypeptide(L)' 'MSSIPLPGPRPPVATRTDEVPGPVGTAGSTGDATGDLVVDAALAGLREVPDTDLDGLLAAGEHLQATLSARLSDLRP' A
#
# COMPACT_ATOMS: atom_id res chain seq x y z
N MET A 1 49.28 18.97 27.88
CA MET A 1 48.26 19.50 26.94
C MET A 1 47.97 18.40 25.94
N SER A 2 46.78 17.79 25.97
CA SER A 2 46.41 16.63 25.13
C SER A 2 46.05 17.05 23.70
N SER A 3 46.67 16.41 22.71
CA SER A 3 46.25 16.47 21.30
C SER A 3 45.02 15.59 21.08
N ILE A 4 43.97 16.15 20.48
CA ILE A 4 42.81 15.41 19.97
C ILE A 4 43.12 15.04 18.50
N PRO A 5 43.00 13.77 18.09
CA PRO A 5 43.20 13.41 16.68
C PRO A 5 42.04 13.90 15.81
N LEU A 6 42.36 14.41 14.62
CA LEU A 6 41.37 14.84 13.62
C LEU A 6 40.47 13.66 13.19
N PRO A 7 39.14 13.86 13.04
CA PRO A 7 38.26 12.86 12.46
C PRO A 7 38.58 12.66 10.98
N GLY A 8 38.69 11.40 10.55
CA GLY A 8 38.91 11.03 9.15
C GLY A 8 37.75 11.44 8.22
N PRO A 9 37.97 11.43 6.90
CA PRO A 9 36.96 11.83 5.92
C PRO A 9 35.73 10.93 6.01
N ARG A 10 34.55 11.53 6.16
CA ARG A 10 33.26 10.82 6.15
C ARG A 10 33.03 10.19 4.76
N PRO A 11 32.50 8.96 4.67
CA PRO A 11 32.05 8.41 3.39
C PRO A 11 30.94 9.30 2.79
N PRO A 12 30.81 9.38 1.45
CA PRO A 12 29.74 10.14 0.82
C PRO A 12 28.40 9.54 1.24
N VAL A 13 27.50 10.39 1.75
CA VAL A 13 26.11 10.01 1.98
C VAL A 13 25.53 9.59 0.63
N ALA A 14 25.06 8.34 0.51
CA ALA A 14 24.27 7.95 -0.63
C ALA A 14 22.99 8.78 -0.58
N THR A 15 22.88 9.78 -1.43
CA THR A 15 21.61 10.47 -1.68
C THR A 15 20.64 9.41 -2.17
N ARG A 16 19.71 9.00 -1.31
CA ARG A 16 18.52 8.29 -1.75
C ARG A 16 17.78 9.26 -2.66
N THR A 17 17.92 9.07 -3.97
CA THR A 17 17.09 9.76 -4.95
C THR A 17 15.65 9.46 -4.55
N ASP A 18 14.98 10.47 -4.02
CA ASP A 18 13.54 10.51 -3.89
C ASP A 18 13.00 10.49 -5.33
N GLU A 19 12.73 9.29 -5.85
CA GLU A 19 11.96 9.15 -7.07
C GLU A 19 10.55 9.66 -6.75
N VAL A 20 10.28 10.90 -7.16
CA VAL A 20 8.92 11.40 -7.30
C VAL A 20 8.17 10.37 -8.14
N PRO A 21 7.13 9.69 -7.62
CA PRO A 21 6.40 8.73 -8.42
C PRO A 21 5.78 9.50 -9.59
N GLY A 22 6.25 9.22 -10.81
CA GLY A 22 5.55 9.63 -12.02
C GLY A 22 4.11 9.09 -11.99
N PRO A 23 3.18 9.64 -12.79
CA PRO A 23 1.80 9.16 -12.82
C PRO A 23 1.82 7.66 -13.09
N VAL A 24 1.44 6.89 -12.07
CA VAL A 24 1.37 5.43 -12.12
C VAL A 24 0.65 5.05 -13.40
N GLY A 25 1.39 4.45 -14.32
CA GLY A 25 0.87 4.06 -15.62
C GLY A 25 -0.32 3.15 -15.41
N THR A 26 -1.44 3.54 -16.03
CA THR A 26 -2.58 2.69 -16.42
C THR A 26 -2.73 1.43 -15.57
N ALA A 27 -3.48 1.53 -14.48
CA ALA A 27 -4.11 0.39 -13.83
C ALA A 27 -5.18 -0.21 -14.76
N GLY A 28 -4.77 -0.71 -15.92
CA GLY A 28 -5.52 -1.67 -16.70
C GLY A 28 -5.31 -3.03 -16.07
N SER A 29 -5.85 -3.22 -14.86
CA SER A 29 -5.73 -4.49 -14.17
C SER A 29 -6.84 -5.42 -14.64
N THR A 30 -6.51 -6.27 -15.59
CA THR A 30 -7.19 -7.55 -15.77
C THR A 30 -6.65 -8.60 -14.77
N GLY A 31 -5.93 -8.17 -13.72
CA GLY A 31 -5.19 -9.03 -12.79
C GLY A 31 -5.73 -9.07 -11.35
N ASP A 32 -6.87 -8.43 -11.08
CA ASP A 32 -7.43 -8.31 -9.71
C ASP A 32 -8.54 -9.33 -9.37
N ALA A 33 -8.72 -10.35 -10.20
CA ALA A 33 -9.64 -11.43 -9.89
C ALA A 33 -8.98 -12.39 -8.91
N THR A 34 -9.37 -12.33 -7.65
CA THR A 34 -9.01 -13.27 -6.59
C THR A 34 -9.64 -14.64 -6.85
N GLY A 35 -10.68 -14.70 -7.69
CA GLY A 35 -11.46 -15.90 -7.98
C GLY A 35 -12.58 -16.15 -6.97
N ASP A 36 -12.70 -15.28 -5.95
CA ASP A 36 -13.83 -15.21 -5.05
C ASP A 36 -14.67 -13.99 -5.43
N LEU A 37 -15.84 -14.24 -6.00
CA LEU A 37 -16.76 -13.20 -6.48
C LEU A 37 -17.13 -12.17 -5.41
N VAL A 38 -17.19 -12.56 -4.14
CA VAL A 38 -17.55 -11.65 -3.05
C VAL A 38 -16.38 -10.74 -2.71
N VAL A 39 -15.15 -11.29 -2.68
CA VAL A 39 -13.94 -10.51 -2.47
C VAL A 39 -13.69 -9.56 -3.64
N ASP A 40 -13.90 -10.04 -4.87
CA ASP A 40 -13.72 -9.25 -6.09
C ASP A 40 -14.73 -8.10 -6.16
N ALA A 41 -15.99 -8.34 -5.76
CA ALA A 41 -16.99 -7.29 -5.65
C ALA A 41 -16.63 -6.24 -4.57
N ALA A 42 -16.12 -6.66 -3.41
CA ALA A 42 -15.68 -5.74 -2.36
C ALA A 42 -14.46 -4.90 -2.79
N LEU A 43 -13.51 -5.51 -3.50
CA LEU A 43 -12.36 -4.80 -4.09
C LEU A 43 -12.79 -3.81 -5.16
N ALA A 44 -13.77 -4.16 -6.00
CA ALA A 44 -14.35 -3.23 -6.97
C ALA A 44 -14.99 -2.03 -6.27
N GLY A 45 -15.77 -2.27 -5.22
CA GLY A 45 -16.39 -1.20 -4.41
C GLY A 45 -15.36 -0.24 -3.81
N LEU A 46 -14.22 -0.75 -3.31
CA LEU A 46 -13.13 0.09 -2.80
C LEU A 46 -12.47 0.93 -3.91
N ARG A 47 -12.34 0.39 -5.12
CA ARG A 47 -11.73 1.09 -6.27
C ARG A 47 -12.61 2.18 -6.87
N GLU A 48 -13.93 2.06 -6.71
CA GLU A 48 -14.88 3.06 -7.18
C GLU A 48 -14.90 4.32 -6.30
N VAL A 49 -14.36 4.24 -5.08
CA VAL A 49 -14.27 5.39 -4.18
C VAL A 49 -13.18 6.37 -4.64
N PRO A 50 -13.49 7.68 -4.74
CA PRO A 50 -12.49 8.68 -5.07
C PRO A 50 -11.36 8.74 -4.03
N ASP A 51 -10.10 8.87 -4.48
CA ASP A 51 -8.93 8.99 -3.58
C ASP A 51 -8.97 10.23 -2.66
N THR A 52 -9.83 11.20 -2.98
CA THR A 52 -10.03 12.42 -2.19
C THR A 52 -11.08 12.27 -1.09
N ASP A 53 -11.85 11.18 -1.10
CA ASP A 53 -12.88 10.86 -0.10
C ASP A 53 -12.33 9.84 0.91
N LEU A 54 -11.60 10.34 1.91
CA LEU A 54 -10.97 9.49 2.92
C LEU A 54 -12.00 8.70 3.75
N ASP A 55 -13.14 9.31 4.07
CA ASP A 55 -14.20 8.64 4.83
C ASP A 55 -14.82 7.50 4.01
N GLY A 56 -15.06 7.75 2.71
CA GLY A 56 -15.48 6.70 1.78
C GLY A 56 -14.46 5.57 1.66
N LEU A 57 -13.17 5.89 1.59
CA LEU A 57 -12.10 4.90 1.46
C LEU A 57 -11.99 4.04 2.72
N LEU A 58 -12.13 4.66 3.90
CA LEU A 58 -12.15 3.96 5.17
C LEU A 58 -13.34 3.01 5.25
N ALA A 59 -14.55 3.48 4.94
CA ALA A 59 -15.76 2.66 4.97
C ALA A 59 -15.67 1.46 4.00
N ALA A 60 -15.20 1.68 2.77
CA ALA A 60 -15.02 0.61 1.80
C ALA A 60 -13.89 -0.36 2.20
N GLY A 61 -12.82 0.15 2.82
CA GLY A 61 -11.72 -0.65 3.36
C GLY A 61 -12.16 -1.55 4.53
N GLU A 62 -12.97 -1.02 5.45
CA GLU A 62 -13.58 -1.79 6.54
C GLU A 62 -14.50 -2.89 6.01
N HIS A 63 -15.31 -2.59 5.00
CA HIS A 63 -16.17 -3.57 4.35
C HIS A 63 -15.36 -4.71 3.71
N LEU A 64 -14.27 -4.39 3.02
CA LEU A 64 -13.35 -5.38 2.47
C LEU A 64 -12.70 -6.22 3.57
N GLN A 65 -12.20 -5.59 4.64
CA GLN A 65 -11.57 -6.30 5.76
C GLN A 65 -12.53 -7.24 6.46
N ALA A 66 -13.79 -6.83 6.68
CA ALA A 66 -14.84 -7.68 7.22
C ALA A 66 -15.12 -8.89 6.31
N THR A 67 -15.19 -8.66 5.00
CA THR A 67 -15.40 -9.71 3.98
C THR A 67 -14.26 -10.73 4.01
N LEU A 68 -13.00 -10.28 3.98
CA LEU A 68 -11.84 -11.15 4.05
C LEU A 68 -11.79 -11.95 5.36
N SER A 69 -12.14 -11.32 6.49
CA SER A 69 -12.16 -11.98 7.80
C SER A 69 -13.21 -13.08 7.86
N ALA A 70 -14.40 -12.84 7.30
CA ALA A 70 -15.46 -13.84 7.21
C ALA A 70 -15.02 -15.03 6.35
N ARG A 71 -14.44 -14.77 5.17
CA ARG A 71 -13.92 -15.81 4.28
C ARG A 71 -12.81 -16.64 4.93
N LEU A 72 -11.86 -15.98 5.59
CA LEU A 72 -10.79 -16.69 6.29
C LEU A 72 -11.32 -17.55 7.45
N SER A 73 -12.36 -17.09 8.14
CA SER A 73 -12.99 -17.87 9.20
C SER A 73 -13.72 -19.10 8.67
N ASP A 74 -14.30 -19.02 7.47
CA ASP A 74 -14.97 -20.14 6.79
C ASP A 74 -13.98 -21.21 6.31
N LEU A 75 -12.76 -20.80 5.94
CA LEU A 75 -11.70 -21.67 5.45
C LEU A 75 -10.87 -22.36 6.55
N ARG A 76 -11.06 -21.96 7.81
CA ARG A 76 -10.28 -22.48 8.94
C ARG A 76 -11.07 -23.63 9.61
N PRO A 77 -10.64 -24.90 9.45
CA PRO A 77 -11.35 -26.08 9.95
C PRO A 77 -11.34 -26.18 11.49
#